data_AF-A0A101MPC6-F1
#
_entry.id   AF-A0A101MPC6-F1
#
_cell.length_a   1.000
_cell.length_b   1.000
_cell.length_c   1.000
_cell.angle_alpha   90.00
_cell.angle_beta   90.00
_cell.angle_gamma   90.00
#
_symmetry.space_group_name_H-M   'P 1'
#
loop_
_entity.id
_entity.type
_entity.pdbx_description
1 polymer ?
#
loop_
_entity_poly.entity_id
_entity_poly.type
_entity_poly.pdbx_seq_one_letter_code
_entity_poly.pdbx_strand_id
1 'polypeptide(L)'
;MLWQLFDALGIFLGFFCALIVMDSWRVLLATAIIPAIVLLFLVFMCPESPRFLIQRNKYADAYKSLLELRGTPIQAARDLYYIHTQLQTEAIKIWHPHEDKSWWSEREQIYAYQSWINRGNFFQRMMCLATNPRTRRACMVALIVMASQQLCGINVLAFYSSELLRTNQSNPSDALLTPPMAVKWYNFGM
;
A
#
# COMPACT_ATOMS: atom_id res chain seq x y z
N MET A 1 5.45 -3.12 -6.41
CA MET A 1 5.02 -3.70 -7.69
C MET A 1 4.44 -5.10 -7.54
N LEU A 2 5.01 -5.97 -6.69
CA LEU A 2 4.46 -7.32 -6.47
C LEU A 2 3.00 -7.33 -5.95
N TRP A 3 2.63 -6.38 -5.09
CA TRP A 3 1.24 -6.26 -4.60
C TRP A 3 0.22 -6.01 -5.72
N GLN A 4 0.51 -5.14 -6.69
CA GLN A 4 -0.40 -4.87 -7.82
C GLN A 4 -0.60 -6.11 -8.70
N LEU A 5 0.44 -6.94 -8.85
CA LEU A 5 0.32 -8.22 -9.55
C LEU A 5 -0.68 -9.15 -8.85
N PHE A 6 -0.62 -9.25 -7.51
CA PHE A 6 -1.55 -10.08 -6.75
C PHE A 6 -2.99 -9.56 -6.79
N ASP A 7 -3.19 -8.25 -6.83
CA ASP A 7 -4.51 -7.64 -6.98
C ASP A 7 -5.14 -8.00 -8.34
N ALA A 8 -4.39 -7.80 -9.44
CA ALA A 8 -4.83 -8.17 -10.78
C ALA A 8 -5.07 -9.69 -10.94
N LEU A 9 -4.18 -10.51 -10.36
CA LEU A 9 -4.33 -11.96 -10.35
C LEU A 9 -5.56 -12.40 -9.53
N GLY A 10 -5.86 -11.73 -8.43
CA GLY A 10 -7.06 -11.97 -7.62
C GLY A 10 -8.34 -11.70 -8.39
N ILE A 11 -8.42 -10.58 -9.12
CA ILE A 11 -9.56 -10.25 -9.99
C ILE A 11 -9.73 -11.33 -11.07
N PHE A 12 -8.64 -11.72 -11.74
CA PHE A 12 -8.65 -12.78 -12.76
C PHE A 12 -9.16 -14.12 -12.21
N LEU A 13 -8.63 -14.57 -11.07
CA LEU A 13 -9.08 -15.80 -10.42
C LEU A 13 -10.54 -15.71 -9.97
N GLY A 14 -11.01 -14.53 -9.55
CA GLY A 14 -12.41 -14.29 -9.21
C GLY A 14 -13.35 -14.56 -10.41
N PHE A 15 -13.01 -14.05 -11.58
CA PHE A 15 -13.76 -14.35 -12.81
C PHE A 15 -13.67 -15.83 -13.21
N PHE A 16 -12.52 -16.47 -13.03
CA PHE A 16 -12.36 -17.90 -13.30
C PHE A 16 -13.22 -18.77 -12.38
N CYS A 17 -13.30 -18.45 -11.08
CA CYS A 17 -14.18 -19.12 -10.13
C CYS A 17 -15.66 -18.95 -10.48
N ALA A 18 -16.05 -17.76 -10.96
CA ALA A 18 -17.43 -17.51 -11.39
C ALA A 18 -17.85 -18.43 -12.56
N LEU A 19 -16.95 -18.73 -13.50
CA LEU A 19 -17.21 -19.67 -14.59
C LEU A 19 -17.40 -21.12 -14.11
N ILE A 20 -16.66 -21.53 -13.08
CA ILE A 20 -16.70 -22.91 -12.56
C ILE A 20 -17.96 -23.16 -11.72
N VAL A 21 -18.35 -22.19 -10.89
CA VAL A 21 -19.39 -22.35 -9.86
C VAL A 21 -20.82 -22.15 -10.39
N MET A 22 -20.98 -21.78 -11.68
CA MET A 22 -22.27 -21.63 -12.35
C MET A 22 -23.28 -20.77 -11.55
N ASP A 23 -22.99 -19.48 -11.41
CA ASP A 23 -23.90 -18.43 -10.89
C ASP A 23 -24.40 -18.53 -9.43
N SER A 24 -23.88 -19.44 -8.61
CA SER A 24 -24.17 -19.42 -7.17
C SER A 24 -23.34 -18.35 -6.44
N TRP A 25 -23.91 -17.15 -6.28
CA TRP A 25 -23.25 -16.01 -5.62
C TRP A 25 -22.78 -16.33 -4.18
N ARG A 26 -23.49 -17.21 -3.47
CA ARG A 26 -23.12 -17.65 -2.11
C ARG A 26 -21.83 -18.46 -2.09
N VAL A 27 -21.69 -19.38 -3.04
CA VAL A 27 -20.49 -20.23 -3.15
C VAL A 27 -19.32 -19.41 -3.67
N LEU A 28 -19.57 -18.46 -4.58
CA LEU A 28 -18.54 -17.52 -5.05
C LEU A 28 -17.96 -16.71 -3.89
N LEU A 29 -18.79 -16.16 -3.00
CA LEU A 29 -18.30 -15.47 -1.79
C LEU A 29 -17.52 -16.41 -0.86
N ALA A 30 -17.95 -17.68 -0.74
CA ALA A 30 -17.25 -18.67 0.07
C ALA A 30 -15.85 -19.01 -0.47
N THR A 31 -15.59 -18.90 -1.78
CA THR A 31 -14.25 -19.16 -2.34
C THR A 31 -13.17 -18.21 -1.81
N ALA A 32 -13.53 -17.01 -1.35
CA ALA A 32 -12.59 -16.06 -0.73
C ALA A 32 -12.02 -16.56 0.61
N ILE A 33 -12.68 -17.52 1.26
CA ILE A 33 -12.21 -18.14 2.51
C ILE A 33 -10.93 -18.95 2.26
N ILE A 34 -10.80 -19.60 1.10
CA ILE A 34 -9.65 -20.44 0.76
C ILE A 34 -8.33 -19.65 0.81
N PRO A 35 -8.15 -18.55 0.04
CA PRO A 35 -6.92 -17.76 0.14
C PRO A 35 -6.76 -17.08 1.50
N ALA A 36 -7.85 -16.76 2.21
CA ALA A 36 -7.76 -16.20 3.57
C ALA A 36 -7.14 -17.18 4.57
N ILE A 37 -7.52 -18.47 4.51
CA ILE A 37 -6.93 -19.51 5.36
C ILE A 37 -5.45 -19.72 5.01
N VAL A 38 -5.11 -19.77 3.72
CA VAL A 38 -3.71 -19.90 3.28
C VAL A 38 -2.87 -18.72 3.81
N LEU A 39 -3.39 -17.50 3.71
CA LEU A 39 -2.71 -16.30 4.21
C LEU A 39 -2.59 -16.32 5.74
N LEU A 40 -3.60 -16.79 6.46
CA LEU A 40 -3.55 -16.95 7.92
C LEU A 40 -2.36 -17.81 8.35
N PHE A 41 -2.11 -18.93 7.67
CA PHE A 41 -0.95 -19.77 7.95
C PHE A 41 0.38 -19.10 7.54
N LEU A 42 0.41 -18.41 6.40
CA LEU A 42 1.61 -17.73 5.89
C LEU A 42 2.09 -16.61 6.81
N VAL A 43 1.18 -15.91 7.49
CA VAL A 43 1.52 -14.82 8.43
C VAL A 43 2.43 -15.31 9.54
N PHE A 44 2.28 -16.54 10.02
CA PHE A 44 3.15 -17.12 11.05
C PHE A 44 4.58 -17.39 10.56
N MET A 45 4.80 -17.50 9.24
CA MET A 45 6.13 -17.66 8.66
C MET A 45 6.84 -16.33 8.40
N CYS A 46 6.13 -15.20 8.44
CA CYS A 46 6.72 -13.89 8.16
C CYS A 46 7.42 -13.33 9.41
N PRO A 47 8.71 -12.95 9.33
CA PRO A 47 9.39 -12.30 10.44
C PRO A 47 8.79 -10.93 10.72
N GLU A 48 8.78 -10.55 12.01
CA GLU A 48 8.30 -9.24 12.44
C GLU A 48 9.11 -8.12 11.76
N SER A 49 8.46 -6.98 11.46
CA SER A 49 9.12 -5.86 10.79
C SER A 49 10.29 -5.31 11.62
N PRO A 50 11.52 -5.24 11.07
CA PRO A 50 12.68 -4.71 11.79
C PRO A 50 12.48 -3.28 12.29
N ARG A 51 11.79 -2.44 11.51
CA ARG A 51 11.48 -1.06 11.89
C ARG A 51 10.58 -1.01 13.14
N PHE A 52 9.60 -1.91 13.21
CA PHE A 52 8.69 -2.00 14.36
C PHE A 52 9.41 -2.48 15.63
N LEU A 53 10.32 -3.46 15.51
CA LEU A 53 11.12 -3.93 16.64
C LEU A 53 12.05 -2.83 17.19
N ILE A 54 12.65 -2.02 16.32
CA ILE A 54 13.45 -0.85 16.71
C ILE A 54 12.59 0.18 17.46
N GLN A 55 11.34 0.41 17.04
CA GLN A 55 10.40 1.30 17.75
C GLN A 55 10.12 0.84 19.19
N ARG A 56 10.17 -0.47 19.44
CA ARG A 56 10.00 -1.07 20.77
C ARG A 56 11.32 -1.22 21.54
N ASN A 57 12.41 -0.58 21.08
CA ASN A 57 13.74 -0.66 21.68
C ASN A 57 14.35 -2.09 21.66
N LYS A 58 13.87 -2.98 20.77
CA LYS A 58 14.33 -4.38 20.65
C LYS A 58 15.30 -4.55 19.47
N TYR A 59 16.53 -4.07 19.64
CA TYR A 59 17.55 -4.09 18.57
C TYR A 59 18.07 -5.49 18.24
N ALA A 60 18.19 -6.38 19.24
CA ALA A 60 18.66 -7.75 19.02
C ALA A 60 17.68 -8.54 18.13
N ASP A 61 16.38 -8.45 18.44
CA ASP A 61 15.33 -9.10 17.64
C ASP A 61 15.24 -8.47 16.23
N ALA A 62 15.41 -7.15 16.12
CA ALA A 62 15.43 -6.47 14.83
C ALA A 62 16.60 -6.94 13.95
N TYR A 63 17.78 -7.16 14.55
CA TYR A 63 18.93 -7.72 13.84
C TYR A 63 18.67 -9.17 13.41
N LYS A 64 18.06 -9.99 14.28
CA LYS A 64 17.68 -11.37 13.95
C LYS A 64 16.70 -11.43 12.76
N SER A 65 15.66 -10.60 12.77
CA SER A 65 14.73 -10.48 11.64
C SER A 65 15.46 -10.08 10.35
N LEU A 66 16.40 -9.11 10.43
CA LEU A 66 17.20 -8.73 9.26
C LEU A 66 18.14 -9.82 8.77
N LEU A 67 18.65 -10.69 9.64
CA LEU A 67 19.45 -11.85 9.24
C LEU A 67 18.63 -12.88 8.46
N GLU A 68 17.34 -13.05 8.80
CA GLU A 68 16.44 -13.93 8.04
C GLU A 68 16.08 -13.34 6.67
N LEU A 69 15.98 -12.01 6.58
CA LEU A 69 15.64 -11.25 5.37
C LEU A 69 16.84 -10.95 4.44
N ARG A 70 18.08 -11.11 4.90
CA ARG A 70 19.30 -10.72 4.17
C ARG A 70 20.28 -11.88 4.07
N GLY A 71 20.96 -11.99 2.93
CA GLY A 71 21.92 -13.07 2.70
C GLY A 71 23.25 -12.94 3.46
N THR A 72 23.59 -11.78 4.03
CA THR A 72 24.87 -11.58 4.73
C THR A 72 24.72 -10.79 6.04
N PRO A 73 25.50 -11.14 7.09
CA PRO A 73 25.42 -10.47 8.39
C PRO A 73 25.90 -9.01 8.34
N ILE A 74 26.86 -8.70 7.46
CA ILE A 74 27.34 -7.33 7.23
C ILE A 74 26.24 -6.44 6.66
N GLN A 75 25.44 -6.97 5.72
CA GLN A 75 24.33 -6.24 5.11
C GLN A 75 23.19 -6.02 6.10
N ALA A 76 22.88 -7.03 6.92
CA ALA A 76 21.91 -6.90 8.00
C ALA A 76 22.32 -5.80 9.01
N ALA A 77 23.60 -5.75 9.40
CA ALA A 77 24.09 -4.74 10.35
C ALA A 77 24.05 -3.33 9.75
N ARG A 78 24.44 -3.19 8.47
CA ARG A 78 24.35 -1.93 7.72
C ARG A 78 22.91 -1.44 7.62
N ASP A 79 21.98 -2.31 7.23
CA ASP A 79 20.56 -1.96 7.08
C ASP A 79 19.94 -1.61 8.45
N LEU A 80 20.33 -2.31 9.53
CA LEU A 80 19.91 -1.97 10.91
C LEU A 80 20.33 -0.54 11.27
N TYR A 81 21.58 -0.17 11.01
CA TYR A 81 22.09 1.18 11.26
C TYR A 81 21.37 2.25 10.41
N TYR A 82 21.12 1.98 9.12
CA TYR A 82 20.37 2.90 8.27
C TYR A 82 18.95 3.12 8.76
N ILE A 83 18.24 2.07 9.20
CA ILE A 83 16.89 2.21 9.74
C ILE A 83 16.92 3.06 11.01
N HIS A 84 17.87 2.80 11.92
CA HIS A 84 18.02 3.58 13.15
C HIS A 84 18.26 5.07 12.87
N THR A 85 19.26 5.39 12.04
CA THR A 85 19.62 6.78 11.71
C THR A 85 18.49 7.52 10.98
N GLN A 86 17.76 6.83 10.10
CA GLN A 86 16.59 7.40 9.44
C GLN A 86 15.49 7.74 10.47
N LEU A 87 15.20 6.85 11.41
CA LEU A 87 14.21 7.09 12.46
C LEU A 87 14.59 8.29 13.35
N GLN A 88 15.86 8.41 13.74
CA GLN A 88 16.35 9.58 14.50
C GLN A 88 16.15 10.87 13.72
N THR A 89 16.54 10.87 12.44
CA THR A 89 16.38 12.02 11.54
C THR A 89 14.91 12.42 11.39
N GLU A 90 14.01 11.44 11.28
CA GLU A 90 12.55 11.67 11.21
C GLU A 90 12.03 12.32 12.50
N ALA A 91 12.45 11.85 13.69
CA ALA A 91 12.01 12.45 14.96
C ALA A 91 12.54 13.87 15.17
N ILE A 92 13.81 14.14 14.87
CA ILE A 92 14.42 15.46 15.06
C ILE A 92 13.70 16.51 14.19
N LYS A 93 13.45 16.18 12.92
CA LYS A 93 12.74 17.07 11.98
C LYS A 93 11.32 17.43 12.43
N ILE A 94 10.69 16.57 13.22
CA ILE A 94 9.31 16.79 13.71
C ILE A 94 9.30 17.66 14.98
N TRP A 95 10.21 17.42 15.93
CA TRP A 95 10.25 18.19 17.19
C TRP A 95 10.94 19.55 17.07
N HIS A 96 11.99 19.65 16.27
CA HIS A 96 12.83 20.85 16.16
C HIS A 96 12.90 21.36 14.72
N PRO A 97 11.79 21.88 14.16
CA PRO A 97 11.73 22.28 12.74
C PRO A 97 12.59 23.50 12.38
N HIS A 98 13.04 24.29 13.36
CA HIS A 98 13.79 25.55 13.15
C HIS A 98 15.17 25.59 13.82
N GLU A 99 15.64 24.47 14.37
CA GLU A 99 16.92 24.41 15.06
C GLU A 99 17.94 23.74 14.13
N ASP A 100 18.68 24.55 13.36
CA ASP A 100 19.87 24.09 12.62
C ASP A 100 20.93 23.67 13.65
N LYS A 101 20.97 22.39 13.99
CA LYS A 101 21.91 21.89 15.00
C LYS A 101 23.27 21.63 14.38
N SER A 102 24.28 22.23 15.01
CA SER A 102 25.70 21.93 14.88
C SER A 102 25.98 20.43 15.07
N TRP A 103 26.84 19.84 14.21
CA TRP A 103 27.17 18.39 14.17
C TRP A 103 27.64 17.82 15.52
N TRP A 104 28.10 18.67 16.45
CA TRP A 104 28.63 18.30 17.75
C TRP A 104 27.55 18.05 18.84
N SER A 105 26.28 18.43 18.59
CA SER A 105 25.13 18.17 19.49
C SER A 105 24.62 16.70 19.43
N GLU A 106 25.13 15.90 18.50
CA GLU A 106 24.64 14.54 18.20
C GLU A 106 24.70 13.55 19.36
N ARG A 107 25.64 13.68 20.31
CA ARG A 107 25.81 12.70 21.40
C ARG A 107 24.64 12.66 22.39
N GLU A 108 23.91 13.76 22.57
CA GLU A 108 22.70 13.79 23.43
C GLU A 108 21.45 13.24 22.71
N GLN A 109 21.49 13.08 21.38
CA GLN A 109 20.31 12.75 20.56
C GLN A 109 20.11 11.26 20.32
N ILE A 110 20.98 10.39 20.86
CA ILE A 110 20.97 8.93 20.67
C ILE A 110 19.61 8.30 21.05
N TYR A 111 18.82 8.95 21.91
CA TYR A 111 17.49 8.48 22.33
C TYR A 111 16.32 9.42 21.93
N ALA A 112 16.56 10.44 21.09
CA ALA A 112 15.55 11.45 20.72
C ALA A 112 14.31 10.83 20.03
N TYR A 113 14.51 9.78 19.24
CA TYR A 113 13.41 9.05 18.60
C TYR A 113 12.50 8.31 19.60
N GLN A 114 13.07 7.68 20.62
CA GLN A 114 12.29 6.88 21.57
C GLN A 114 11.37 7.77 22.43
N SER A 115 11.86 8.94 22.83
CA SER A 115 11.06 9.92 23.56
C SER A 115 9.96 10.54 22.69
N TRP A 116 10.19 10.71 21.38
CA TRP A 116 9.16 11.13 20.43
C TRP A 116 8.01 10.13 20.32
N ILE A 117 8.30 8.84 20.13
CA ILE A 117 7.26 7.81 20.02
C ILE A 117 6.36 7.83 21.25
N ASN A 118 6.98 7.84 22.43
CA ASN A 118 6.26 7.76 23.71
C ASN A 118 5.39 9.00 24.00
N ARG A 119 5.71 10.16 23.40
CA ARG A 119 4.97 11.42 23.60
C ARG A 119 4.01 11.77 22.44
N GLY A 120 4.15 11.13 21.29
CA GLY A 120 3.44 11.50 20.08
C GLY A 120 1.99 11.01 20.06
N ASN A 121 1.03 11.93 20.05
CA ASN A 121 -0.37 11.60 19.82
C ASN A 121 -0.66 11.30 18.34
N PHE A 122 -1.52 10.30 18.05
CA PHE A 122 -1.92 9.96 16.68
C PHE A 122 -2.41 11.19 15.90
N PHE A 123 -3.29 11.99 16.50
CA PHE A 123 -3.83 13.21 15.90
C PHE A 123 -2.75 14.25 15.58
N GLN A 124 -1.75 14.40 16.45
CA GLN A 124 -0.64 15.32 16.23
C GLN A 124 0.23 14.87 15.04
N ARG A 125 0.43 13.55 14.89
CA ARG A 125 1.14 12.97 13.73
C ARG A 125 0.35 13.18 12.44
N MET A 126 -0.96 12.99 12.48
CA MET A 126 -1.85 13.24 11.33
C MET A 126 -1.84 14.71 10.93
N MET A 127 -1.91 15.63 11.90
CA MET A 127 -1.87 17.07 11.64
C MET A 127 -0.51 17.51 11.08
N CYS A 128 0.59 16.90 11.55
CA CYS A 128 1.93 17.16 11.03
C CYS A 128 2.05 16.86 9.52
N LEU A 129 1.28 15.89 8.98
CA LEU A 129 1.22 15.64 7.55
C LEU A 129 0.72 16.85 6.75
N ALA A 130 -0.21 17.62 7.33
CA ALA A 130 -0.78 18.83 6.73
C ALA A 130 0.04 20.09 7.05
N THR A 131 0.68 20.16 8.22
CA THR A 131 1.43 21.35 8.66
C THR A 131 2.82 21.44 8.01
N ASN A 132 3.54 20.31 7.88
CA ASN A 132 4.92 20.33 7.37
C ASN A 132 4.93 20.51 5.84
N PRO A 133 5.61 21.54 5.28
CA PRO A 133 5.56 21.84 3.85
C PRO A 133 6.08 20.71 2.96
N ARG A 134 7.07 19.93 3.42
CA ARG A 134 7.62 18.81 2.65
C ARG A 134 6.63 17.65 2.58
N THR A 135 6.08 17.26 3.72
CA THR A 135 5.13 16.14 3.84
C THR A 135 3.78 16.49 3.23
N ARG A 136 3.33 17.74 3.36
CA ARG A 136 2.10 18.25 2.74
C ARG A 136 2.14 18.16 1.23
N ARG A 137 3.24 18.60 0.61
CA ARG A 137 3.41 18.51 -0.86
C ARG A 137 3.38 17.05 -1.32
N ALA A 138 4.08 16.15 -0.61
CA ALA A 138 4.04 14.72 -0.91
C ALA A 138 2.62 14.13 -0.75
N CYS A 139 1.89 14.53 0.30
CA CYS A 139 0.51 14.10 0.54
C CYS A 139 -0.44 14.59 -0.56
N MET A 140 -0.33 15.86 -0.98
CA MET A 140 -1.11 16.41 -2.10
C MET A 140 -0.87 15.65 -3.39
N VAL A 141 0.40 15.36 -3.72
CA VAL A 141 0.74 14.56 -4.90
C VAL A 141 0.15 13.15 -4.79
N ALA A 142 0.28 12.50 -3.63
CA ALA A 142 -0.29 11.17 -3.41
C ALA A 142 -1.81 11.18 -3.58
N LEU A 143 -2.51 12.18 -3.01
CA LEU A 143 -3.96 12.34 -3.15
C LEU A 143 -4.37 12.54 -4.61
N ILE A 144 -3.68 13.40 -5.35
CA ILE A 144 -3.94 13.64 -6.77
C ILE A 144 -3.74 12.34 -7.56
N VAL A 145 -2.63 11.63 -7.36
CA VAL A 145 -2.35 10.38 -8.06
C VAL A 145 -3.41 9.32 -7.77
N MET A 146 -3.79 9.13 -6.50
CA MET A 146 -4.84 8.16 -6.13
C MET A 146 -6.20 8.54 -6.71
N ALA A 147 -6.55 9.83 -6.71
CA ALA A 147 -7.78 10.32 -7.32
C ALA A 147 -7.77 10.09 -8.84
N SER A 148 -6.68 10.42 -9.53
CA SER A 148 -6.51 10.19 -10.97
C SER A 148 -6.62 8.71 -11.33
N GLN A 149 -6.08 7.81 -10.51
CA GLN A 149 -6.21 6.36 -10.72
C GLN A 149 -7.67 5.91 -10.73
N GLN A 150 -8.49 6.39 -9.78
CA GLN A 150 -9.91 6.05 -9.73
C GLN A 150 -10.73 6.73 -10.84
N LEU A 151 -10.41 7.98 -11.17
CA LEU A 151 -11.06 8.75 -12.24
C LEU A 151 -10.77 8.22 -13.65
N CYS A 152 -9.74 7.39 -13.84
CA CYS A 152 -9.50 6.67 -15.08
C CYS A 152 -10.63 5.69 -15.44
N GLY A 153 -11.58 5.44 -14.52
CA GLY A 153 -12.79 4.66 -14.81
C GLY A 153 -12.56 3.14 -14.84
N ILE A 154 -11.40 2.65 -14.39
CA ILE A 154 -11.09 1.22 -14.38
C ILE A 154 -12.12 0.40 -13.60
N ASN A 155 -12.65 0.95 -12.49
CA ASN A 155 -13.70 0.29 -11.72
C ASN A 155 -15.03 0.23 -12.49
N VAL A 156 -15.34 1.23 -13.32
CA VAL A 156 -16.55 1.19 -14.16
C VAL A 156 -16.47 0.04 -15.14
N LEU A 157 -15.30 -0.14 -15.78
CA LEU A 157 -15.07 -1.29 -16.65
C LEU A 157 -15.13 -2.62 -15.88
N ALA A 158 -14.54 -2.69 -14.68
CA ALA A 158 -14.53 -3.92 -13.88
C ALA A 158 -15.96 -4.37 -13.49
N PHE A 159 -16.82 -3.45 -13.03
CA PHE A 159 -18.17 -3.80 -12.56
C PHE A 159 -19.23 -3.88 -13.66
N TYR A 160 -19.14 -3.06 -14.71
CA TYR A 160 -20.16 -2.95 -15.76
C TYR A 160 -19.74 -3.54 -17.11
N SER A 161 -18.61 -4.25 -17.17
CA SER A 161 -18.11 -4.89 -18.41
C SER A 161 -19.15 -5.77 -19.08
N SER A 162 -19.90 -6.57 -18.32
CA SER A 162 -20.92 -7.48 -18.86
C SER A 162 -22.05 -6.73 -19.57
N GLU A 163 -22.56 -5.64 -19.00
CA GLU A 163 -23.63 -4.85 -19.60
C GLU A 163 -23.13 -4.02 -20.80
N LEU A 164 -21.90 -3.51 -20.71
CA LEU A 164 -21.27 -2.78 -21.82
C LEU A 164 -21.00 -3.69 -23.03
N LEU A 165 -20.66 -4.96 -22.82
CA LEU A 165 -20.47 -5.93 -23.90
C LEU A 165 -21.82 -6.42 -24.46
N ARG A 166 -22.82 -6.62 -23.61
CA ARG A 166 -24.16 -7.09 -24.01
C ARG A 166 -24.89 -6.11 -24.92
N THR A 167 -24.74 -4.81 -24.66
CA THR A 167 -25.32 -3.74 -25.49
C THR A 167 -24.72 -3.64 -26.90
N ASN A 168 -23.53 -4.19 -27.13
CA ASN A 168 -22.89 -4.23 -28.46
C ASN A 168 -23.27 -5.49 -29.27
N GLN A 169 -23.67 -6.58 -28.63
CA GLN A 169 -24.03 -7.84 -29.32
C GLN A 169 -25.48 -7.90 -29.83
N SER A 170 -26.37 -7.01 -29.39
CA SER A 170 -27.78 -7.03 -29.78
C SER A 170 -28.08 -6.50 -31.20
N ASN A 171 -27.07 -6.03 -31.95
CA ASN A 171 -27.20 -5.66 -33.37
C ASN A 171 -26.58 -6.77 -34.25
N PRO A 172 -27.38 -7.72 -34.77
CA PRO A 172 -26.86 -8.87 -35.53
C PRO A 172 -26.23 -8.53 -36.89
N SER A 173 -26.22 -7.26 -37.31
CA SER A 173 -25.65 -6.80 -38.58
C SER A 173 -24.18 -6.37 -38.51
N ASP A 174 -23.63 -6.13 -37.32
CA ASP A 174 -22.31 -5.48 -37.15
C ASP A 174 -21.18 -6.46 -36.81
N ALA A 175 -21.45 -7.77 -36.68
CA ALA A 175 -20.47 -8.76 -36.22
C ALA A 175 -19.26 -8.98 -37.15
N LEU A 176 -19.24 -8.39 -38.36
CA LEU A 176 -18.15 -8.54 -39.33
C LEU A 176 -17.50 -7.23 -39.80
N LEU A 177 -18.01 -6.05 -39.42
CA LEU A 177 -17.51 -4.75 -39.90
C LEU A 177 -17.68 -3.62 -38.87
N THR A 178 -17.03 -3.67 -37.71
CA THR A 178 -17.00 -2.52 -36.78
C THR A 178 -15.78 -1.62 -37.02
N PRO A 179 -15.95 -0.36 -37.50
CA PRO A 179 -14.94 0.70 -37.35
C PRO A 179 -14.93 1.26 -35.90
N PRO A 180 -13.95 2.11 -35.51
CA PRO A 180 -13.44 2.15 -34.15
C PRO A 180 -14.38 2.85 -33.17
N MET A 181 -14.50 2.22 -31.99
CA MET A 181 -15.00 2.74 -30.71
C MET A 181 -15.50 4.19 -30.70
N ALA A 182 -16.82 4.36 -30.89
CA ALA A 182 -17.50 5.51 -30.31
C ALA A 182 -17.72 5.20 -28.82
N VAL A 183 -16.80 5.66 -27.97
CA VAL A 183 -16.99 5.68 -26.51
C VAL A 183 -18.23 6.53 -26.23
N LYS A 184 -19.35 5.85 -26.01
CA LYS A 184 -20.59 6.47 -25.56
C LYS A 184 -20.37 6.83 -24.10
N TRP A 185 -19.90 8.05 -23.86
CA TRP A 185 -19.84 8.64 -22.54
C TRP A 185 -21.26 8.64 -21.97
N TYR A 186 -21.54 7.67 -21.10
CA TYR A 186 -22.74 7.72 -20.27
C TYR A 186 -22.54 8.90 -19.32
N ASN A 187 -23.25 9.99 -19.62
CA ASN A 187 -23.40 11.13 -18.74
C ASN A 187 -23.86 10.63 -17.37
N PHE A 188 -23.00 10.81 -16.36
CA PHE A 188 -23.44 10.79 -14.97
C PHE A 188 -24.20 12.09 -14.71
N GLY A 189 -25.51 12.01 -14.49
CA GLY A 189 -26.29 13.09 -13.89
C GLY A 189 -27.67 13.33 -14.48
N MET A 190 -28.64 12.50 -14.12
CA MET A 190 -29.88 12.81 -13.37
C MET A 190 -30.82 11.61 -13.43
#